data_AF-A0A133V1W9-F1
#
_entry.id   AF-A0A133V1W9-F1
#
_cell.length_a   1.000
_cell.length_b   1.000
_cell.length_c   1.000
_cell.angle_alpha   90.00
_cell.angle_beta   90.00
_cell.angle_gamma   90.00
#
_symmetry.space_group_name_H-M   'P 1'
#
loop_
_entity.id
_entity.type
_entity.pdbx_description
1 polymer ?
#
loop_
_entity_poly.entity_id
_entity_poly.type
_entity_poly.pdbx_seq_one_letter_code
_entity_poly.pdbx_strand_id
1 'polypeptide(L)' 'MGNTTIQVKKENLRLLNILKKEIGAKSYNEALEELLAKEFEITKDMFGVDRERISSFKEADRLEDRNASF' A
#
# COMPACT_ATOMS: atom_id res chain seq x y z
N MET A 1 14.14 4.76 5.12
CA MET A 1 13.54 3.80 4.17
C MET A 1 12.88 2.66 4.94
N GLY A 2 11.64 2.87 5.39
CA GLY A 2 10.85 1.83 6.03
C GLY A 2 10.09 1.01 4.98
N ASN A 3 10.15 -0.31 5.08
CA ASN A 3 9.22 -1.19 4.39
C ASN A 3 7.98 -1.35 5.27
N THR A 4 6.82 -0.90 4.79
CA THR A 4 5.54 -1.20 5.42
C THR A 4 4.97 -2.45 4.79
N THR A 5 4.74 -3.46 5.62
CA THR A 5 4.02 -4.66 5.19
C THR A 5 2.53 -4.46 5.48
N ILE A 6 1.72 -4.55 4.44
CA ILE A 6 0.26 -4.63 4.58
C ILE A 6 -0.16 -6.10 4.53
N GLN A 7 -1.05 -6.50 5.44
CA GLN A 7 -1.69 -7.80 5.37
C GLN A 7 -2.92 -7.71 4.48
N VAL A 8 -3.05 -8.64 3.55
CA VAL A 8 -4.20 -8.72 2.64
C VAL A 8 -4.77 -10.13 2.67
N LYS A 9 -6.07 -10.26 2.37
CA LYS A 9 -6.68 -11.57 2.19
C LYS A 9 -6.03 -12.32 1.02
N LYS A 10 -6.02 -13.66 1.08
CA LYS A 10 -5.48 -14.51 -0.01
C LYS A 10 -6.17 -14.26 -1.36
N GLU A 11 -7.46 -13.97 -1.34
CA GLU A 11 -8.23 -13.61 -2.55
C GLU A 11 -7.72 -12.31 -3.19
N ASN A 12 -7.40 -11.29 -2.40
CA ASN A 12 -6.86 -10.02 -2.87
C ASN A 12 -5.46 -10.18 -3.46
N LEU A 13 -4.64 -11.08 -2.93
CA LEU A 13 -3.32 -11.38 -3.51
C LEU A 13 -3.45 -11.94 -4.94
N ARG A 14 -4.50 -12.71 -5.25
CA ARG A 14 -4.76 -13.17 -6.63
C ARG A 14 -5.13 -12.01 -7.54
N LEU A 15 -5.97 -11.10 -7.06
CA LEU A 15 -6.33 -9.87 -7.80
C LEU A 15 -5.10 -8.99 -8.07
N LEU A 16 -4.23 -8.81 -7.08
CA LEU A 16 -2.97 -8.08 -7.23
C LEU A 16 -2.03 -8.72 -8.25
N ASN A 17 -1.99 -10.06 -8.33
CA ASN A 17 -1.21 -10.76 -9.35
C ASN A 17 -1.76 -10.54 -10.76
N ILE A 18 -3.08 -10.54 -10.92
CA ILE A 18 -3.73 -10.25 -12.20
C ILE A 18 -3.43 -8.81 -12.58
N LEU A 19 -3.67 -7.85 -11.69
CA LEU A 19 -3.38 -6.43 -11.89
C LEU A 19 -1.92 -6.20 -12.33
N LYS A 20 -0.97 -6.80 -11.60
CA LYS A 20 0.46 -6.71 -11.91
C LYS A 20 0.78 -7.22 -13.32
N LYS A 21 0.15 -8.31 -13.76
CA LYS A 21 0.34 -8.86 -15.11
C LYS A 21 -0.27 -7.98 -16.19
N GLU A 22 -1.50 -7.51 -16.00
CA GLU A 22 -2.21 -6.66 -16.95
C GLU A 22 -1.48 -5.32 -17.19
N ILE A 23 -0.92 -4.74 -16.12
CA ILE A 23 -0.14 -3.50 -16.20
C ILE A 23 1.31 -3.74 -16.66
N GLY A 24 1.82 -4.98 -16.56
CA GLY A 24 3.22 -5.29 -16.84
C GLY A 24 4.21 -4.79 -15.79
N ALA A 25 3.73 -4.54 -14.56
CA ALA A 25 4.54 -3.99 -13.47
C ALA A 25 5.53 -5.01 -12.88
N LYS A 26 6.69 -4.54 -12.41
CA LYS A 26 7.74 -5.37 -11.79
C LYS A 26 7.43 -5.69 -10.33
N SER A 27 6.65 -4.87 -9.66
CA SER A 27 6.22 -5.05 -8.27
C SER A 27 4.73 -4.77 -8.05
N TYR A 28 4.18 -5.18 -6.91
CA TYR A 28 2.80 -4.82 -6.55
C TYR A 28 2.67 -3.33 -6.24
N ASN A 29 3.72 -2.69 -5.71
CA ASN A 29 3.72 -1.25 -5.45
C ASN A 29 3.56 -0.48 -6.75
N GLU A 30 4.38 -0.80 -7.75
CA GLU A 30 4.30 -0.18 -9.09
C GLU A 30 2.94 -0.43 -9.74
N ALA A 31 2.37 -1.63 -9.58
CA ALA A 31 1.03 -1.93 -10.08
C ALA A 31 -0.07 -1.08 -9.41
N LEU A 32 0.04 -0.86 -8.09
CA LEU A 32 -0.91 -0.05 -7.33
C LEU A 32 -0.76 1.45 -7.65
N GLU A 33 0.46 1.95 -7.75
CA GLU A 33 0.76 3.34 -8.12
C GLU A 33 0.19 3.66 -9.51
N GLU A 34 0.41 2.79 -10.49
CA GLU A 34 -0.11 3.00 -11.85
C GLU A 34 -1.64 2.91 -11.90
N LEU A 35 -2.25 1.98 -11.16
CA LEU A 35 -3.71 1.89 -11.06
C LEU A 35 -4.32 3.15 -10.43
N LEU A 36 -3.74 3.65 -9.34
CA LEU A 36 -4.24 4.83 -8.64
C LEU A 36 -4.04 6.11 -9.44
N ALA A 37 -2.88 6.25 -10.10
CA ALA A 37 -2.62 7.37 -11.00
C ALA A 37 -3.63 7.40 -12.15
N LYS A 38 -3.98 6.24 -12.71
CA LYS A 38 -4.98 6.11 -13.76
C LYS A 38 -6.40 6.45 -13.29
N GLU A 39 -6.81 5.94 -12.14
CA GLU A 39 -8.20 6.07 -11.66
C GLU A 39 -8.50 7.47 -11.11
N PHE A 40 -7.52 8.10 -10.45
CA PHE A 40 -7.72 9.35 -9.72
C PHE A 40 -7.03 10.55 -10.37
N GLU A 41 -6.49 10.41 -11.58
CA GLU A 41 -5.68 11.43 -12.27
C GLU A 41 -4.55 12.00 -11.39
N ILE A 42 -4.09 11.18 -10.43
CA ILE A 42 -3.07 11.61 -9.48
C ILE A 42 -1.76 11.67 -10.23
N THR A 43 -1.21 12.87 -10.36
CA THR A 43 0.13 13.09 -10.91
C THR A 43 1.11 12.19 -10.16
N LYS A 44 1.95 11.44 -10.88
CA LYS A 44 2.98 10.53 -10.31
C LYS A 44 3.84 11.16 -9.21
N ASP A 45 3.90 12.48 -9.17
CA ASP A 45 4.55 13.28 -8.14
C ASP A 45 3.96 13.11 -6.73
N MET A 46 2.65 12.84 -6.58
CA MET A 46 2.01 12.59 -5.27
C MET A 46 2.25 11.16 -4.74
N PHE A 47 2.60 10.23 -5.64
CA PHE A 47 3.19 8.93 -5.28
C PHE A 47 4.70 8.97 -5.48
N GLY A 48 5.28 10.17 -5.48
CA GLY A 48 6.70 10.40 -5.58
C GLY A 48 7.37 9.74 -4.40
N VAL A 49 7.79 8.49 -4.60
CA VAL A 49 8.99 7.87 -4.04
C VAL A 49 9.33 8.48 -2.68
N ASP A 50 8.43 8.33 -1.71
CA ASP A 50 8.68 8.83 -0.35
C ASP A 50 9.57 7.81 0.38
N ARG A 51 10.68 7.45 -0.28
CA ARG A 51 11.73 6.55 0.20
C ARG A 51 12.27 7.06 1.54
N GLU A 52 12.11 8.35 1.86
CA GLU A 52 12.67 8.97 3.05
C GLU A 52 11.67 9.26 4.18
N ARG A 53 10.34 9.32 3.97
CA ARG A 53 9.37 9.69 5.04
C ARG A 53 8.43 8.61 5.57
N ILE A 54 8.47 7.38 5.07
CA ILE A 54 7.71 6.30 5.73
C ILE A 54 8.46 5.87 7.01
N SER A 55 8.09 6.45 8.15
CA SER A 55 8.56 6.04 9.47
C SER A 55 7.89 4.75 9.93
N SER A 56 8.63 3.92 10.66
CA SER A 56 8.11 2.69 11.27
C SER A 56 6.88 2.99 12.13
N PHE A 57 5.79 2.22 11.92
CA PHE A 57 4.59 2.29 12.76
C PHE A 57 4.99 2.12 14.22
N LYS A 58 4.59 3.06 15.08
CA LYS A 58 4.77 2.94 16.54
C LYS A 58 3.56 2.19 17.10
N GLU A 59 3.73 1.51 18.23
CA GLU A 59 2.62 0.81 18.89
C GLU A 59 1.42 1.73 19.17
N ALA A 60 1.67 3.04 19.33
CA ALA A 60 0.64 4.07 19.48
C ALA A 60 -0.26 4.29 18.24
N ASP A 61 0.12 3.79 17.06
CA ASP A 61 -0.68 3.87 15.82
C ASP A 61 -1.65 2.68 15.69
N ARG A 62 -1.62 1.72 16.63
CA ARG A 62 -2.53 0.58 16.66
C ARG A 62 -3.88 1.03 17.24
N LEU A 63 -4.93 1.00 16.41
CA LEU A 63 -6.32 1.24 16.81
C LEU A 63 -6.89 0.25 17.86
N GLU A 64 -6.08 -0.70 18.35
CA GLU A 64 -6.47 -1.76 19.29
C GLU A 64 -6.58 -1.25 20.75
N ASP A 65 -6.10 -0.05 21.09
CA ASP A 65 -6.21 0.55 22.43
C ASP A 65 -7.46 1.44 22.60
N ARG A 66 -8.61 1.01 22.07
CA ARG A 66 -9.90 1.59 22.46
C ARG A 66 -10.81 0.53 23.08
N ASN A 67 -10.70 0.45 24.41
CA ASN A 67 -11.65 -0.13 25.35
C ASN A 67 -11.97 -1.63 25.23
N ALA A 68 -11.44 -2.40 26.18
CA ALA A 68 -12.22 -3.43 26.87
C ALA A 68 -12.04 -3.26 28.39
N SER A 69 -12.78 -2.30 28.96
CA SER A 69 -13.11 -2.31 30.38
C SER A 69 -14.26 -3.31 30.55
N PHE A 70 -14.03 -4.36 31.34
CA PHE A 70 -15.03 -5.19 32.00
C PHE A 70 -14.52 -5.55 33.39
#